data_AF-A0A6C7WDM6-F1
#
_entry.id   AF-A0A6C7WDM6-F1
#
_cell.length_a   1.000
_cell.length_b   1.000
_cell.length_c   1.000
_cell.angle_alpha   90.00
_cell.angle_beta   90.00
_cell.angle_gamma   90.00
#
_symmetry.space_group_name_H-M   'P 1'
#
loop_
_entity.id
_entity.type
_entity.pdbx_description
1 polymer ?
#
loop_
_entity_poly.entity_id
_entity_poly.type
_entity_poly.pdbx_seq_one_letter_code
_entity_poly.pdbx_strand_id
1 'polypeptide(L)' 'MKDFFKDQFFKALEKNTIFSRADVQGNLIFVSDKLCQISGYSKKELIGKKHSIF' A
#
# COMPACT_ATOMS: atom_id res chain seq x y z
N MET A 1 13.59 -16.94 10.38
CA MET A 1 12.29 -17.16 11.08
C MET A 1 11.48 -15.85 11.23
N LYS A 2 12.09 -14.73 11.65
CA LYS A 2 11.39 -13.42 11.76
C LYS A 2 10.83 -12.89 10.43
N ASP A 3 11.56 -13.06 9.33
CA ASP A 3 11.12 -12.56 8.01
C ASP A 3 9.88 -13.30 7.49
N PHE A 4 9.78 -14.61 7.74
CA PHE A 4 8.61 -15.41 7.39
C PHE A 4 7.33 -14.90 8.08
N PHE A 5 7.41 -14.62 9.39
CA PHE A 5 6.26 -14.10 10.13
C PHE A 5 5.83 -12.72 9.61
N LYS A 6 6.81 -11.85 9.32
CA LYS A 6 6.56 -10.52 8.75
C LYS A 6 5.87 -10.60 7.39
N ASP A 7 6.28 -11.52 6.54
CA ASP A 7 5.67 -11.73 5.21
C ASP A 7 4.24 -12.24 5.32
N GLN A 8 3.96 -13.19 6.22
CA GLN A 8 2.60 -13.69 6.45
C GLN A 8 1.69 -12.59 7.01
N PHE A 9 2.18 -11.82 7.98
CA PHE A 9 1.44 -10.70 8.55
C PHE A 9 1.15 -9.62 7.49
N PHE A 10 2.16 -9.28 6.66
CA PHE A 10 1.99 -8.29 5.61
C PHE A 10 0.97 -8.74 4.54
N LYS A 11 1.01 -10.01 4.11
CA LYS A 11 0.01 -10.58 3.20
C LYS A 11 -1.40 -10.53 3.78
N ALA A 12 -1.54 -10.79 5.08
CA ALA A 12 -2.83 -10.70 5.76
C ALA A 12 -3.37 -9.25 5.76
N LEU A 13 -2.51 -8.25 5.99
CA LEU A 13 -2.88 -6.85 5.90
C LEU A 13 -3.25 -6.45 4.47
N GLU A 14 -2.42 -6.78 3.49
CA GLU A 14 -2.64 -6.46 2.06
C GLU A 14 -4.02 -6.91 1.60
N LYS A 15 -4.41 -8.13 1.96
CA LYS A 15 -5.68 -8.72 1.55
C LYS A 15 -6.89 -8.13 2.28
N ASN A 16 -6.72 -7.69 3.53
CA ASN A 16 -7.87 -7.40 4.40
C ASN A 16 -8.04 -5.92 4.77
N THR A 17 -7.05 -5.07 4.54
CA THR A 17 -7.03 -3.69 5.03
C THR A 17 -6.85 -2.68 3.91
N ILE A 18 -7.46 -1.50 4.07
CA ILE A 18 -7.22 -0.34 3.22
C ILE A 18 -6.00 0.39 3.78
N PHE A 19 -4.86 0.33 3.10
CA PHE A 19 -3.66 1.06 3.52
C PHE A 19 -2.70 1.32 2.36
N SER A 20 -1.80 2.25 2.60
CA SER A 20 -0.66 2.57 1.73
C SER A 20 0.62 2.66 2.57
N ARG A 21 1.78 2.63 1.90
CA ARG A 21 3.08 2.93 2.50
C ARG A 21 3.75 4.00 1.66
N ALA A 22 4.34 4.98 2.32
CA ALA A 22 5.14 6.01 1.68
C ALA A 22 6.59 5.95 2.16
N ASP A 23 7.50 6.49 1.36
CA ASP A 23 8.84 6.83 1.80
C ASP A 23 8.84 8.05 2.74
N VAL A 24 10.01 8.42 3.27
CA VAL A 24 10.16 9.58 4.17
C VAL A 24 9.83 10.92 3.53
N GLN A 25 9.80 11.00 2.20
CA GLN A 25 9.38 12.19 1.47
C GLN A 25 7.87 12.18 1.18
N GLY A 26 7.15 11.13 1.56
CA GLY A 26 5.72 10.98 1.33
C GLY A 26 5.36 10.40 -0.04
N ASN A 27 6.32 9.88 -0.82
CA ASN A 27 6.02 9.22 -2.09
C ASN A 27 5.53 7.79 -1.83
N LEU A 28 4.39 7.42 -2.41
CA LEU A 28 3.78 6.10 -2.27
C LEU A 28 4.67 5.02 -2.89
N ILE A 29 5.11 4.07 -2.08
CA ILE A 29 5.94 2.92 -2.51
C ILE A 29 5.14 1.61 -2.50
N PHE A 30 3.96 1.60 -1.87
CA PHE A 30 3.03 0.48 -1.89
C PHE A 30 1.60 0.97 -1.62
N VAL A 31 0.62 0.33 -2.25
CA VAL A 31 -0.81 0.53 -2.00
C VAL A 31 -1.52 -0.83 -2.03
N SER A 32 -2.47 -1.05 -1.11
CA SER A 32 -3.26 -2.28 -1.11
C SER A 32 -4.32 -2.29 -2.22
N ASP A 33 -4.76 -3.48 -2.63
CA ASP A 33 -5.80 -3.62 -3.67
C ASP A 33 -7.12 -2.98 -3.23
N LYS A 34 -7.48 -3.11 -1.95
CA LYS A 34 -8.69 -2.47 -1.39
C LYS A 34 -8.63 -0.95 -1.47
N LEU A 35 -7.46 -0.34 -1.28
CA LEU A 35 -7.29 1.10 -1.47
C LEU A 35 -7.56 1.49 -2.92
N CYS A 36 -7.04 0.73 -3.89
CA CYS A 36 -7.30 0.98 -5.31
C CYS A 36 -8.80 0.86 -5.63
N GLN A 37 -9.47 -0.17 -5.10
CA GLN A 37 -10.90 -0.40 -5.31
C GLN A 37 -11.77 0.75 -4.78
N ILE A 38 -11.48 1.26 -3.58
CA ILE A 38 -12.31 2.30 -2.96
C ILE A 38 -12.00 3.71 -3.49
N SER A 39 -10.73 3.99 -3.82
CA SER A 39 -10.32 5.30 -4.34
C SER A 39 -10.55 5.45 -5.83
N GLY A 40 -10.66 4.34 -6.57
CA GLY A 40 -10.79 4.33 -8.04
C GLY A 40 -9.46 4.48 -8.79
N TYR A 41 -8.35 4.74 -8.10
CA TYR A 41 -7.03 4.80 -8.72
C TYR A 41 -6.43 3.41 -8.91
N SER A 42 -5.66 3.24 -9.99
CA SER A 42 -4.80 2.08 -10.17
C SER A 42 -3.49 2.22 -9.38
N LYS A 43 -2.84 1.09 -9.07
CA LYS A 43 -1.49 1.10 -8.49
C LYS A 43 -0.51 1.93 -9.32
N LYS A 44 -0.58 1.83 -10.65
CA LYS A 44 0.32 2.55 -11.57
C LYS A 44 0.19 4.07 -11.45
N GLU A 45 -1.01 4.57 -11.17
CA GLU A 45 -1.26 6.00 -10.99
C GLU A 45 -0.74 6.49 -9.63
N LEU A 46 -0.78 5.64 -8.60
CA LEU A 46 -0.43 6.00 -7.23
C LEU A 46 1.07 5.86 -6.92
N ILE A 47 1.74 4.81 -7.42
CA ILE A 47 3.14 4.56 -7.08
C ILE A 47 4.04 5.70 -7.55
N GLY A 48 4.87 6.21 -6.64
CA GLY A 48 5.75 7.37 -6.86
C GLY A 48 5.06 8.73 -6.68
N LYS A 49 3.73 8.79 -6.48
CA LYS A 49 3.02 10.05 -6.18
C LYS A 49 3.04 10.35 -4.69
N LYS A 50 2.86 11.63 -4.34
CA LYS A 50 2.68 12.05 -2.94
C LYS A 50 1.40 11.44 -2.38
N HIS A 51 1.42 11.10 -1.10
CA HIS A 51 0.24 10.61 -0.38
C HIS A 51 -0.96 11.57 -0.48
N SER A 52 -0.71 12.88 -0.62
CA SER A 52 -1.72 13.94 -0.75
C SER A 52 -2.53 13.95 -2.06
N ILE A 53 -2.39 12.93 -2.92
CA ILE A 53 -3.13 12.83 -4.19
C ILE A 53 -4.63 12.53 -3.99
N PHE A 54 -5.01 12.05 -2.80
CA PHE A 54 -6.38 11.75 -2.40
C PHE A 54 -6.71 12.39 -1.05
#